data_AF-A0A7X3ZKJ8-F1
#
_entry.id   AF-A0A7X3ZKJ8-F1
#
_cell.length_a   1.000
_cell.length_b   1.000
_cell.length_c   1.000
_cell.angle_alpha   90.00
_cell.angle_beta   90.00
_cell.angle_gamma   90.00
#
_symmetry.space_group_name_H-M   'P 1'
#
loop_
_entity.id
_entity.type
_entity.pdbx_description
1 polymer ?
#
loop_
_entity_poly.entity_id
_entity_poly.type
_entity_poly.pdbx_seq_one_letter_code
_entity_poly.pdbx_strand_id
1 'polypeptide(L)'
;MSKRTTYLLLTFIPIIYFTSAIGAETEENPDPYGIKLSGVGALKTEIPHGNGNVLYTIRITNTGIELDTISLTTEGTVTATLTRNSVTLTPNAYTDVVIIINEDALTDVGTYVVNVTATSKGDPTKTATITTTTTIFTCGVEVVSVGDVTIETKETGTTASYKISITNIGSRSDTVSLSTSGEIEVMLSETSLHLEAGASTDVTLTISVDVLTMMLSTPDEYAVTVTATSENVSTETAKITSTITIKNIPGDLTDDGVVNILDLVKVASQFGSIGESLTADVTMDGVVNILDLVKVASQFGETQMDYAVANISISHE
;
A
#
# COMPACT_ATOMS: atom_id res chain seq x y z
N MET A 1 73.44 68.92 -58.87
CA MET A 1 74.88 68.60 -58.81
C MET A 1 75.16 67.81 -57.54
N SER A 2 75.80 66.63 -57.67
CA SER A 2 76.54 65.91 -56.61
C SER A 2 75.69 65.30 -55.47
N LYS A 3 75.85 64.06 -55.00
CA LYS A 3 76.79 62.94 -55.26
C LYS A 3 76.17 61.69 -54.60
N ARG A 4 76.31 60.51 -55.22
CA ARG A 4 76.13 59.20 -54.55
C ARG A 4 77.26 58.98 -53.56
N THR A 5 77.02 58.27 -52.45
CA THR A 5 78.03 57.38 -51.83
C THR A 5 77.32 56.25 -51.08
N THR A 6 77.61 55.02 -51.52
CA THR A 6 77.29 53.71 -50.93
C THR A 6 78.31 53.35 -49.85
N TYR A 7 77.97 52.54 -48.82
CA TYR A 7 78.75 51.42 -48.19
C TYR A 7 77.95 50.98 -46.94
N LEU A 8 77.36 49.77 -46.88
CA LEU A 8 77.86 48.40 -46.64
C LEU A 8 77.64 47.96 -45.17
N LEU A 9 76.99 46.79 -45.10
CA LEU A 9 76.43 46.03 -43.99
C LEU A 9 77.41 45.73 -42.84
N LEU A 10 76.93 45.80 -41.59
CA LEU A 10 77.46 45.00 -40.48
C LEU A 10 76.28 44.40 -39.70
N THR A 11 76.09 43.09 -39.84
CA THR A 11 75.11 42.29 -39.11
C THR A 11 75.58 42.09 -37.67
N PHE A 12 74.78 42.53 -36.69
CA PHE A 12 74.91 42.15 -35.29
C PHE A 12 73.63 41.43 -34.85
N ILE A 13 73.78 40.17 -34.46
CA ILE A 13 72.74 39.33 -33.84
C ILE A 13 72.74 39.64 -32.34
N PRO A 14 71.65 40.15 -31.74
CA PRO A 14 71.50 40.21 -30.29
C PRO A 14 70.81 38.95 -29.77
N ILE A 15 71.43 38.38 -28.74
CA ILE A 15 70.95 37.28 -27.90
C ILE A 15 69.59 37.64 -27.31
N ILE A 16 68.56 36.83 -27.59
CA ILE A 16 67.24 36.95 -26.96
C ILE A 16 67.33 36.29 -25.58
N TYR A 17 67.26 37.11 -24.53
CA TYR A 17 66.96 36.62 -23.19
C TYR A 17 65.48 36.27 -23.14
N PHE A 18 65.15 34.98 -23.10
CA PHE A 18 63.84 34.53 -22.64
C PHE A 18 63.77 34.74 -21.12
N THR A 19 63.23 35.87 -20.68
CA THR A 19 62.66 35.95 -19.33
C THR A 19 61.39 35.09 -19.33
N SER A 20 61.50 33.88 -18.78
CA SER A 20 60.34 33.07 -18.42
C SER A 20 59.55 33.83 -17.36
N ALA A 21 58.50 34.54 -17.78
CA ALA A 21 57.44 34.94 -16.89
C ALA A 21 56.60 33.68 -16.63
N ILE A 22 57.01 32.90 -15.62
CA ILE A 22 56.07 32.05 -14.90
C ILE A 22 54.96 32.99 -14.44
N GLY A 23 53.76 32.81 -15.01
CA GLY A 23 52.57 33.39 -14.43
C GLY A 23 52.48 32.85 -13.01
N ALA A 24 52.69 33.71 -12.03
CA ALA A 24 52.21 33.43 -10.69
C ALA A 24 50.69 33.34 -10.84
N GLU A 25 50.16 32.12 -10.94
CA GLU A 25 48.84 31.87 -10.40
C GLU A 25 48.91 32.43 -8.98
N THR A 26 48.09 33.45 -8.70
CA THR A 26 47.91 33.93 -7.34
C THR A 26 47.45 32.72 -6.53
N GLU A 27 48.35 32.10 -5.77
CA GLU A 27 47.96 31.13 -4.75
C GLU A 27 47.00 31.88 -3.84
N GLU A 28 45.71 31.61 -4.01
CA GLU A 28 44.66 32.14 -3.18
C GLU A 28 45.03 31.72 -1.75
N ASN A 29 45.28 32.69 -0.87
CA ASN A 29 45.65 32.40 0.51
C ASN A 29 44.54 31.51 1.10
N PRO A 30 44.84 30.25 1.48
CA PRO A 30 43.80 29.31 1.88
C PRO A 30 43.02 29.86 3.07
N ASP A 31 41.70 29.78 2.98
CA ASP A 31 40.78 30.33 3.97
C ASP A 31 41.06 29.73 5.37
N PRO A 32 41.32 30.54 6.41
CA PRO A 32 41.56 30.03 7.75
C PRO A 32 40.42 29.15 8.26
N TYR A 33 39.18 29.50 7.91
CA TYR A 33 37.98 28.81 8.37
C TYR A 33 37.12 28.38 7.19
N GLY A 34 36.60 27.16 7.27
CA GLY A 34 35.73 26.62 6.25
C GLY A 34 34.91 25.48 6.80
N ILE A 35 33.65 25.40 6.40
CA ILE A 35 32.73 24.38 6.88
C ILE A 35 32.07 23.73 5.67
N LYS A 36 32.02 22.41 5.71
CA LYS A 36 31.17 21.61 4.82
C LYS A 36 30.22 20.76 5.66
N LEU A 37 28.94 20.78 5.28
CA LEU A 37 27.94 19.84 5.74
C LEU A 37 27.61 18.84 4.62
N SER A 38 27.44 17.58 4.98
CA SER A 38 26.95 16.53 4.07
C SER A 38 26.09 15.53 4.82
N GLY A 39 25.08 14.95 4.18
CA GLY A 39 24.31 13.86 4.76
C GLY A 39 25.11 12.58 4.85
N VAL A 40 24.94 11.84 5.94
CA VAL A 40 25.36 10.44 6.05
C VAL A 40 24.12 9.59 5.89
N GLY A 41 23.86 9.19 4.64
CA GLY A 41 22.63 8.49 4.25
C GLY A 41 21.54 9.45 3.76
N ALA A 42 20.29 8.99 3.82
CA ALA A 42 19.14 9.75 3.38
C ALA A 42 18.83 10.91 4.33
N LEU A 43 18.59 12.08 3.77
CA LEU A 43 18.09 13.26 4.50
C LEU A 43 16.61 13.54 4.23
N LYS A 44 15.98 12.65 3.47
CA LYS A 44 14.53 12.60 3.28
C LYS A 44 14.02 11.25 3.75
N THR A 45 12.95 11.23 4.52
CA THR A 45 12.24 9.99 4.87
C THR A 45 10.74 10.21 4.78
N GLU A 46 10.01 9.14 4.50
CA GLU A 46 8.56 9.12 4.51
C GLU A 46 8.16 7.96 5.43
N ILE A 47 7.36 8.23 6.46
CA ILE A 47 6.94 7.22 7.43
C ILE A 47 5.44 7.31 7.73
N PRO A 48 4.79 6.18 8.03
CA PRO A 48 3.47 6.16 8.61
C PRO A 48 3.37 6.99 9.89
N HIS A 49 2.21 7.56 10.15
CA HIS A 49 1.89 8.22 11.40
C HIS A 49 2.07 7.26 12.60
N GLY A 50 2.68 7.75 13.69
CA GLY A 50 2.93 6.96 14.90
C GLY A 50 4.19 6.07 14.89
N ASN A 51 5.08 6.20 13.90
CA ASN A 51 6.28 5.36 13.79
C ASN A 51 7.50 5.78 14.65
N GLY A 52 7.31 6.59 15.69
CA GLY A 52 8.37 6.99 16.61
C GLY A 52 9.27 8.13 16.10
N ASN A 53 10.40 8.31 16.80
CA ASN A 53 11.36 9.38 16.50
C ASN A 53 12.05 9.17 15.14
N VAL A 54 12.33 10.28 14.46
CA VAL A 54 13.08 10.28 13.19
C VAL A 54 14.50 10.79 13.41
N LEU A 55 15.47 10.06 12.86
CA LEU A 55 16.90 10.32 13.02
C LEU A 55 17.54 10.60 11.66
N TYR A 56 18.31 11.69 11.58
CA TYR A 56 19.19 11.98 10.44
C TYR A 56 20.61 12.13 10.93
N THR A 57 21.57 11.63 10.16
CA THR A 57 23.00 11.84 10.45
C THR A 57 23.59 12.81 9.46
N ILE A 58 24.24 13.86 9.97
CA ILE A 58 25.00 14.81 9.17
C ILE A 58 26.48 14.74 9.54
N ARG A 59 27.33 14.90 8.54
CA ARG A 59 28.78 15.01 8.69
C ARG A 59 29.18 16.47 8.59
N ILE A 60 29.92 16.92 9.60
CA ILE A 60 30.54 18.22 9.67
C ILE A 60 32.02 18.05 9.37
N THR A 61 32.55 18.78 8.40
CA THR A 61 33.97 18.77 8.06
C THR A 61 34.52 20.18 8.18
N ASN A 62 35.63 20.34 8.91
CA ASN A 62 36.41 21.56 8.87
C ASN A 62 37.27 21.55 7.59
N THR A 63 36.94 22.44 6.66
CA THR A 63 37.66 22.59 5.38
C THR A 63 38.67 23.73 5.40
N GLY A 64 38.75 24.48 6.51
CA GLY A 64 39.76 25.50 6.73
C GLY A 64 41.11 24.91 7.13
N ILE A 65 42.12 25.78 7.22
CA ILE A 65 43.48 25.41 7.62
C ILE A 65 43.78 25.61 9.11
N GLU A 66 42.85 26.21 9.87
CA GLU A 66 42.96 26.35 11.33
C GLU A 66 42.06 25.40 12.12
N LEU A 67 42.40 25.17 13.39
CA LEU A 67 41.50 24.52 14.35
C LEU A 67 40.26 25.39 14.54
N ASP A 68 39.07 24.83 14.37
CA ASP A 68 37.83 25.59 14.49
C ASP A 68 36.84 24.93 15.45
N THR A 69 36.08 25.76 16.15
CA THR A 69 34.90 25.36 16.91
C THR A 69 33.66 25.78 16.14
N ILE A 70 32.93 24.80 15.64
CA ILE A 70 31.74 25.00 14.81
C ILE A 70 30.52 24.87 15.72
N SER A 71 29.65 25.88 15.72
CA SER A 71 28.36 25.86 16.42
C SER A 71 27.26 25.41 15.48
N LEU A 72 26.29 24.65 15.97
CA LEU A 72 25.18 24.09 15.21
C LEU A 72 23.84 24.58 15.77
N THR A 73 22.97 25.06 14.90
CA THR A 73 21.60 25.47 15.24
C THR A 73 20.59 24.78 14.33
N THR A 74 19.40 24.51 14.86
CA THR A 74 18.27 23.95 14.11
C THR A 74 17.16 25.00 13.96
N GLU A 75 16.54 25.06 12.79
CA GLU A 75 15.35 25.86 12.51
C GLU A 75 14.45 25.07 11.55
N GLY A 76 13.13 25.20 11.64
CA GLY A 76 12.26 24.44 10.76
C GLY A 76 10.79 24.50 11.12
N THR A 77 10.00 23.65 10.48
CA THR A 77 8.56 23.50 10.75
C THR A 77 8.30 22.78 12.07
N VAL A 78 9.30 22.06 12.58
CA VAL A 78 9.26 21.32 13.85
C VAL A 78 10.55 21.53 14.63
N THR A 79 10.45 21.34 15.95
CA THR A 79 11.61 21.34 16.82
C THR A 79 12.41 20.06 16.64
N ALA A 80 13.71 20.20 16.43
CA ALA A 80 14.66 19.09 16.38
C ALA A 80 15.79 19.31 17.38
N THR A 81 16.26 18.23 18.00
CA THR A 81 17.43 18.25 18.88
C THR A 81 18.65 17.69 18.16
N LEU A 82 19.83 18.17 18.54
CA LEU A 82 21.10 17.67 18.04
C LEU A 82 21.79 16.90 19.16
N THR A 83 22.44 15.77 18.85
CA THR A 83 23.28 15.09 19.85
C THR A 83 24.43 15.95 20.34
N ARG A 84 24.85 16.94 19.53
CA ARG A 84 25.83 17.96 19.87
C ARG A 84 25.45 19.26 19.17
N ASN A 85 25.49 20.38 19.89
CA ASN A 85 25.29 21.73 19.33
C ASN A 85 26.61 22.46 19.02
N SER A 86 27.76 21.86 19.32
CA SER A 86 29.06 22.37 18.92
C SER A 86 30.11 21.26 18.85
N VAL A 87 31.07 21.41 17.93
CA VAL A 87 32.19 20.49 17.70
C VAL A 87 33.47 21.28 17.44
N THR A 88 34.60 20.81 17.95
CA THR A 88 35.91 21.39 17.66
C THR A 88 36.71 20.42 16.80
N LEU A 89 37.15 20.85 15.61
CA LEU A 89 37.76 19.99 14.60
C LEU A 89 39.07 20.59 14.09
N THR A 90 40.11 19.77 14.02
CA THR A 90 41.36 20.13 13.33
C THR A 90 41.13 20.25 11.82
N PRO A 91 42.04 20.88 11.07
CA PRO A 91 41.94 20.97 9.62
C PRO A 91 41.69 19.61 8.97
N ASN A 92 40.77 19.55 8.00
CA ASN A 92 40.33 18.35 7.29
C ASN A 92 39.69 17.24 8.14
N ALA A 93 39.54 17.43 9.46
CA ALA A 93 38.83 16.48 10.31
C ALA A 93 37.32 16.62 10.14
N TYR A 94 36.62 15.52 10.41
CA TYR A 94 35.17 15.49 10.38
C TYR A 94 34.60 14.74 11.59
N THR A 95 33.33 15.02 11.89
CA THR A 95 32.55 14.26 12.87
C THR A 95 31.10 14.21 12.42
N ASP A 96 30.39 13.17 12.87
CA ASP A 96 28.99 12.96 12.56
C ASP A 96 28.13 13.39 13.76
N VAL A 97 27.06 14.12 13.49
CA VAL A 97 26.06 14.58 14.48
C VAL A 97 24.69 14.07 14.05
N VAL A 98 23.91 13.62 15.01
CA VAL A 98 22.57 13.10 14.77
C VAL A 98 21.55 14.18 15.10
N ILE A 99 20.64 14.41 14.17
CA ILE A 99 19.44 15.23 14.31
C ILE A 99 18.32 14.29 14.74
N ILE A 100 17.63 14.65 15.81
CA ILE A 100 16.54 13.87 16.39
C ILE A 100 15.27 14.72 16.33
N ILE A 101 14.29 14.25 15.57
CA ILE A 101 12.92 14.80 15.55
C ILE A 101 12.07 13.84 16.37
N ASN A 102 11.56 14.33 17.51
CA ASN A 102 10.74 13.49 18.40
C ASN A 102 9.36 13.23 17.81
N GLU A 103 8.79 12.07 18.09
CA GLU A 103 7.44 11.68 17.63
C GLU A 103 6.36 12.69 18.03
N ASP A 104 6.49 13.30 19.22
CA ASP A 104 5.57 14.33 19.73
C ASP A 104 5.54 15.60 18.85
N ALA A 105 6.53 15.80 17.99
CA ALA A 105 6.56 16.90 17.02
C ALA A 105 5.98 16.51 15.65
N LEU A 106 5.66 15.23 15.44
CA LEU A 106 5.22 14.65 14.16
C LEU A 106 3.75 14.21 14.23
N THR A 107 2.90 15.06 14.81
CA THR A 107 1.51 14.72 15.17
C THR A 107 0.54 14.71 14.01
N ASP A 108 0.79 15.49 12.96
CA ASP A 108 -0.11 15.63 11.82
C ASP A 108 0.48 14.98 10.55
N VAL A 109 -0.39 14.56 9.65
CA VAL A 109 0.00 14.19 8.29
C VAL A 109 0.56 15.41 7.58
N GLY A 110 1.70 15.25 6.90
CA GLY A 110 2.32 16.33 6.16
C GLY A 110 3.84 16.24 6.10
N THR A 111 4.43 17.29 5.55
CA THR A 111 5.87 17.39 5.33
C THR A 111 6.50 18.34 6.34
N TYR A 112 7.48 17.82 7.07
CA TYR A 112 8.26 18.52 8.06
C TYR A 112 9.68 18.76 7.56
N VAL A 113 10.19 19.97 7.79
CA VAL A 113 11.52 20.39 7.33
C VAL A 113 12.32 20.90 8.50
N VAL A 114 13.58 20.47 8.60
CA VAL A 114 14.56 20.98 9.55
C VAL A 114 15.81 21.38 8.79
N ASN A 115 16.21 22.64 8.95
CA ASN A 115 17.47 23.18 8.48
C ASN A 115 18.46 23.17 9.65
N VAL A 116 19.66 22.65 9.39
CA VAL A 116 20.80 22.76 10.32
C VAL A 116 21.81 23.72 9.74
N THR A 117 22.12 24.77 10.50
CA THR A 117 23.16 25.73 10.15
C THR A 117 24.37 25.53 11.04
N ALA A 118 25.52 25.30 10.41
CA ALA A 118 26.82 25.26 11.04
C ALA A 118 27.51 26.62 10.85
N THR A 119 28.00 27.21 11.93
CA THR A 119 28.67 28.53 11.94
C THR A 119 30.02 28.41 12.62
N SER A 120 31.07 28.91 11.97
CA SER A 120 32.41 28.94 12.54
C SER A 120 32.46 29.95 13.69
N LYS A 121 33.12 29.59 14.79
CA LYS A 121 33.39 30.53 15.89
C LYS A 121 34.59 31.43 15.57
N GLY A 122 35.54 30.94 14.77
CA GLY A 122 36.70 31.70 14.31
C GLY A 122 36.33 32.82 13.33
N ASP A 123 35.37 32.54 12.43
CA ASP A 123 34.79 33.53 11.52
C ASP A 123 33.29 33.28 11.32
N PRO A 124 32.40 34.03 11.99
CA PRO A 124 30.95 33.86 11.89
C PRO A 124 30.36 34.08 10.50
N THR A 125 31.11 34.60 9.53
CA THR A 125 30.67 34.69 8.13
C THR A 125 30.78 33.36 7.39
N LYS A 126 31.55 32.40 7.93
CA LYS A 126 31.65 31.04 7.41
C LYS A 126 30.53 30.19 7.97
N THR A 127 29.55 29.94 7.12
CA THR A 127 28.40 29.11 7.44
C THR A 127 28.16 28.04 6.39
N ALA A 128 27.59 26.91 6.79
CA ALA A 128 27.05 25.90 5.89
C ALA A 128 25.67 25.46 6.40
N THR A 129 24.74 25.22 5.49
CA THR A 129 23.37 24.78 5.83
C THR A 129 23.07 23.46 5.13
N ILE A 130 22.33 22.59 5.80
CA ILE A 130 21.79 21.36 5.23
C ILE A 130 20.33 21.19 5.67
N THR A 131 19.51 20.60 4.81
CA THR A 131 18.08 20.45 5.03
C THR A 131 17.72 18.97 5.12
N THR A 132 16.86 18.64 6.07
CA THR A 132 16.24 17.32 6.19
C THR A 132 14.72 17.45 6.02
N THR A 133 14.09 16.44 5.42
CA THR A 133 12.65 16.41 5.16
C THR A 133 12.03 15.11 5.65
N THR A 134 11.07 15.19 6.56
CA THR A 134 10.28 14.06 7.05
C THR A 134 8.85 14.20 6.56
N THR A 135 8.33 13.24 5.81
CA THR A 135 6.90 13.21 5.45
C THR A 135 6.17 12.18 6.29
N ILE A 136 5.12 12.59 6.99
CA ILE A 136 4.20 11.72 7.71
C ILE A 136 2.96 11.48 6.85
N PHE A 137 2.59 10.21 6.66
CA PHE A 137 1.38 9.81 5.93
C PHE A 137 0.54 8.84 6.75
N THR A 138 -0.75 8.74 6.42
CA THR A 138 -1.63 7.70 6.96
C THR A 138 -1.85 6.62 5.93
N CYS A 139 -1.95 5.39 6.42
CA CYS A 139 -2.32 4.22 5.66
C CYS A 139 -3.68 3.75 6.13
N GLY A 140 -4.46 3.17 5.22
CA GLY A 140 -5.74 2.59 5.57
C GLY A 140 -6.43 2.10 4.32
N VAL A 141 -7.17 1.01 4.49
CA VAL A 141 -7.96 0.38 3.43
C VAL A 141 -9.35 0.14 3.99
N GLU A 142 -10.35 0.27 3.15
CA GLU A 142 -11.74 -0.09 3.46
C GLU A 142 -12.25 -1.07 2.39
N VAL A 143 -13.08 -2.01 2.81
CA VAL A 143 -13.74 -2.97 1.92
C VAL A 143 -15.23 -2.97 2.22
N VAL A 144 -16.05 -2.80 1.19
CA VAL A 144 -17.52 -2.81 1.31
C VAL A 144 -18.15 -3.65 0.21
N SER A 145 -19.28 -4.28 0.49
CA SER A 145 -20.05 -5.00 -0.53
C SER A 145 -20.73 -4.06 -1.51
N VAL A 146 -20.78 -4.43 -2.79
CA VAL A 146 -21.42 -3.63 -3.84
C VAL A 146 -22.41 -4.48 -4.63
N GLY A 147 -23.67 -4.05 -4.62
CA GLY A 147 -24.74 -4.66 -5.40
C GLY A 147 -25.15 -6.05 -4.91
N ASP A 148 -25.99 -6.68 -5.71
CA ASP A 148 -26.52 -8.01 -5.46
C ASP A 148 -25.69 -9.09 -6.17
N VAL A 149 -25.94 -10.34 -5.79
CA VAL A 149 -25.38 -11.52 -6.46
C VAL A 149 -25.90 -11.59 -7.90
N THR A 150 -25.00 -11.86 -8.83
CA THR A 150 -25.32 -12.17 -10.21
C THR A 150 -25.04 -13.63 -10.51
N ILE A 151 -26.00 -14.30 -11.13
CA ILE A 151 -25.85 -15.68 -11.60
C ILE A 151 -25.85 -15.66 -13.12
N GLU A 152 -24.87 -16.33 -13.71
CA GLU A 152 -24.70 -16.41 -15.15
C GLU A 152 -24.61 -17.88 -15.58
N THR A 153 -25.54 -18.29 -16.44
CA THR A 153 -25.55 -19.63 -17.05
C THR A 153 -25.06 -19.56 -18.48
N LYS A 154 -24.00 -20.30 -18.77
CA LYS A 154 -23.42 -20.47 -20.12
C LYS A 154 -23.46 -21.94 -20.52
N GLU A 155 -23.16 -22.21 -21.79
CA GLU A 155 -22.90 -23.58 -22.29
C GLU A 155 -21.82 -24.32 -21.46
N THR A 156 -20.91 -23.56 -20.85
CA THR A 156 -19.82 -24.09 -20.02
C THR A 156 -20.20 -24.34 -18.56
N GLY A 157 -21.44 -24.05 -18.16
CA GLY A 157 -21.94 -24.17 -16.78
C GLY A 157 -22.44 -22.85 -16.19
N THR A 158 -22.92 -22.92 -14.94
CA THR A 158 -23.44 -21.79 -14.18
C THR A 158 -22.41 -21.30 -13.18
N THR A 159 -22.19 -19.98 -13.11
CA THR A 159 -21.36 -19.31 -12.10
C THR A 159 -22.17 -18.30 -11.31
N ALA A 160 -21.77 -18.07 -10.07
CA ALA A 160 -22.29 -16.97 -9.25
C ALA A 160 -21.17 -15.96 -8.97
N SER A 161 -21.50 -14.68 -8.99
CA SER A 161 -20.53 -13.62 -8.71
C SER A 161 -21.17 -12.46 -7.97
N TYR A 162 -20.36 -11.72 -7.23
CA TYR A 162 -20.75 -10.49 -6.55
C TYR A 162 -19.56 -9.54 -6.50
N LYS A 163 -19.80 -8.27 -6.18
CA LYS A 163 -18.75 -7.25 -6.15
C LYS A 163 -18.49 -6.75 -4.75
N ILE A 164 -17.24 -6.38 -4.53
CA ILE A 164 -16.80 -5.58 -3.39
C ILE A 164 -16.10 -4.33 -3.91
N SER A 165 -16.22 -3.21 -3.22
CA SER A 165 -15.42 -2.02 -3.48
C SER A 165 -14.27 -1.97 -2.49
N ILE A 166 -13.07 -1.74 -3.01
CA ILE A 166 -11.86 -1.50 -2.23
C ILE A 166 -11.55 -0.02 -2.30
N THR A 167 -11.43 0.64 -1.14
CA THR A 167 -11.11 2.07 -1.04
C THR A 167 -9.79 2.27 -0.32
N ASN A 168 -8.89 3.06 -0.90
CA ASN A 168 -7.72 3.58 -0.17
C ASN A 168 -8.15 4.79 0.66
N ILE A 169 -8.26 4.63 1.98
CA ILE A 169 -8.64 5.70 2.92
C ILE A 169 -7.42 6.42 3.52
N GLY A 170 -6.20 6.05 3.09
CA GLY A 170 -4.95 6.71 3.48
C GLY A 170 -4.71 8.04 2.74
N SER A 171 -3.66 8.76 3.16
CA SER A 171 -3.36 10.12 2.66
C SER A 171 -2.46 10.16 1.41
N ARG A 172 -2.16 9.00 0.82
CA ARG A 172 -1.18 8.79 -0.26
C ARG A 172 -1.60 7.62 -1.14
N SER A 173 -1.05 7.53 -2.35
CA SER A 173 -1.23 6.37 -3.22
C SER A 173 -0.76 5.08 -2.54
N ASP A 174 -1.53 4.02 -2.67
CA ASP A 174 -1.25 2.72 -2.07
C ASP A 174 -1.35 1.60 -3.10
N THR A 175 -0.61 0.54 -2.85
CA THR A 175 -0.88 -0.75 -3.48
C THR A 175 -1.55 -1.64 -2.44
N VAL A 176 -2.72 -2.15 -2.77
CA VAL A 176 -3.53 -2.99 -1.88
C VAL A 176 -3.52 -4.41 -2.40
N SER A 177 -2.94 -5.32 -1.64
CA SER A 177 -2.97 -6.76 -1.89
C SER A 177 -4.27 -7.38 -1.38
N LEU A 178 -4.88 -8.25 -2.16
CA LEU A 178 -6.14 -8.93 -1.84
C LEU A 178 -5.93 -10.44 -1.72
N SER A 179 -6.53 -11.04 -0.71
CA SER A 179 -6.56 -12.49 -0.51
C SER A 179 -7.94 -12.95 -0.06
N THR A 180 -8.22 -14.23 -0.30
CA THR A 180 -9.45 -14.89 0.13
C THR A 180 -9.13 -16.03 1.07
N SER A 181 -10.04 -16.29 2.01
CA SER A 181 -9.99 -17.41 2.95
C SER A 181 -11.40 -17.81 3.32
N GLY A 182 -11.63 -19.06 3.71
CA GLY A 182 -12.96 -19.52 4.12
C GLY A 182 -13.17 -20.98 3.80
N GLU A 183 -14.44 -21.38 3.71
CA GLU A 183 -14.86 -22.76 3.47
C GLU A 183 -14.84 -23.13 1.99
N ILE A 184 -14.96 -22.12 1.12
CA ILE A 184 -14.95 -22.28 -0.33
C ILE A 184 -13.84 -21.45 -0.98
N GLU A 185 -13.34 -21.95 -2.11
CA GLU A 185 -12.41 -21.20 -2.95
C GLU A 185 -13.20 -20.31 -3.92
N VAL A 186 -12.85 -19.02 -3.96
CA VAL A 186 -13.43 -18.05 -4.91
C VAL A 186 -12.32 -17.35 -5.67
N MET A 187 -12.61 -16.97 -6.92
CA MET A 187 -11.67 -16.23 -7.76
C MET A 187 -11.92 -14.73 -7.65
N LEU A 188 -10.86 -13.98 -7.38
CA LEU A 188 -10.88 -12.51 -7.49
C LEU A 188 -10.54 -12.08 -8.92
N SER A 189 -11.24 -11.06 -9.43
CA SER A 189 -10.89 -10.46 -10.72
C SER A 189 -9.53 -9.79 -10.73
N GLU A 190 -9.08 -9.31 -9.57
CA GLU A 190 -7.78 -8.69 -9.32
C GLU A 190 -7.28 -9.12 -7.94
N THR A 191 -5.97 -9.30 -7.77
CA THR A 191 -5.37 -9.63 -6.47
C THR A 191 -4.46 -8.53 -5.94
N SER A 192 -4.22 -7.47 -6.71
CA SER A 192 -3.45 -6.29 -6.31
C SER A 192 -3.99 -5.06 -7.03
N LEU A 193 -4.19 -3.97 -6.30
CA LEU A 193 -4.77 -2.73 -6.81
C LEU A 193 -3.88 -1.54 -6.46
N HIS A 194 -3.52 -0.72 -7.45
CA HIS A 194 -2.89 0.57 -7.21
C HIS A 194 -3.95 1.67 -7.16
N LEU A 195 -4.08 2.34 -6.02
CA LEU A 195 -5.13 3.31 -5.74
C LEU A 195 -4.54 4.62 -5.24
N GLU A 196 -4.91 5.73 -5.88
CA GLU A 196 -4.66 7.07 -5.34
C GLU A 196 -5.39 7.29 -4.01
N ALA A 197 -4.99 8.29 -3.23
CA ALA A 197 -5.65 8.62 -1.97
C ALA A 197 -7.15 8.92 -2.17
N GLY A 198 -8.01 8.24 -1.41
CA GLY A 198 -9.47 8.36 -1.50
C GLY A 198 -10.11 7.69 -2.73
N ALA A 199 -9.34 7.00 -3.58
CA ALA A 199 -9.87 6.30 -4.73
C ALA A 199 -10.44 4.92 -4.34
N SER A 200 -11.48 4.50 -5.06
CA SER A 200 -12.11 3.20 -4.93
C SER A 200 -12.10 2.43 -6.24
N THR A 201 -12.11 1.10 -6.19
CA THR A 201 -12.25 0.22 -7.35
C THR A 201 -13.03 -1.03 -6.97
N ASP A 202 -13.94 -1.44 -7.84
CA ASP A 202 -14.73 -2.66 -7.65
C ASP A 202 -13.94 -3.90 -8.09
N VAL A 203 -13.98 -4.94 -7.26
CA VAL A 203 -13.42 -6.26 -7.53
C VAL A 203 -14.56 -7.27 -7.56
N THR A 204 -14.56 -8.12 -8.58
CA THR A 204 -15.57 -9.16 -8.74
C THR A 204 -15.05 -10.45 -8.12
N LEU A 205 -15.84 -11.03 -7.21
CA LEU A 205 -15.65 -12.38 -6.71
C LEU A 205 -16.47 -13.34 -7.57
N THR A 206 -15.84 -14.42 -8.02
CA THR A 206 -16.47 -15.44 -8.85
C THR A 206 -16.39 -16.79 -8.15
N ILE A 207 -17.55 -17.39 -7.94
CA ILE A 207 -17.72 -18.79 -7.54
C ILE A 207 -17.72 -19.60 -8.84
N SER A 208 -16.71 -20.45 -9.00
CA SER A 208 -16.55 -21.27 -10.20
C SER A 208 -17.68 -22.30 -10.31
N VAL A 209 -17.87 -22.86 -11.49
CA VAL A 209 -18.87 -23.91 -11.74
C VAL A 209 -18.67 -25.08 -10.77
N ASP A 210 -17.43 -25.54 -10.61
CA ASP A 210 -17.11 -26.69 -9.75
C ASP A 210 -17.48 -26.43 -8.28
N VAL A 211 -17.13 -25.25 -7.76
CA VAL A 211 -17.45 -24.86 -6.37
C VAL A 211 -18.96 -24.71 -6.20
N LEU A 212 -19.64 -24.09 -7.17
CA LEU A 212 -21.10 -23.95 -7.11
C LEU A 212 -21.79 -25.32 -7.13
N THR A 213 -21.34 -26.26 -7.98
CA THR A 213 -21.92 -27.61 -8.02
C THR A 213 -21.71 -28.38 -6.71
N MET A 214 -20.56 -28.21 -6.05
CA MET A 214 -20.31 -28.75 -4.72
C MET A 214 -21.32 -28.19 -3.71
N MET A 215 -21.47 -26.87 -3.66
CA MET A 215 -22.40 -26.21 -2.72
C MET A 215 -23.86 -26.62 -2.94
N LEU A 216 -24.26 -26.92 -4.18
CA LEU A 216 -25.60 -27.40 -4.51
C LEU A 216 -25.83 -28.86 -4.10
N SER A 217 -24.78 -29.69 -4.06
CA SER A 217 -24.88 -31.07 -3.58
C SER A 217 -24.97 -31.20 -2.06
N THR A 218 -24.56 -30.16 -1.34
CA THR A 218 -24.66 -30.05 0.11
C THR A 218 -25.18 -28.67 0.51
N PRO A 219 -26.48 -28.35 0.27
CA PRO A 219 -27.04 -27.04 0.60
C PRO A 219 -26.79 -26.66 2.07
N ASP A 220 -26.06 -25.58 2.29
CA ASP A 220 -25.72 -25.04 3.61
C ASP A 220 -25.35 -23.54 3.47
N GLU A 221 -24.90 -22.95 4.56
CA GLU A 221 -24.24 -21.65 4.60
C GLU A 221 -22.73 -21.82 4.41
N TYR A 222 -22.16 -21.03 3.50
CA TYR A 222 -20.74 -21.06 3.18
C TYR A 222 -20.12 -19.68 3.40
N ALA A 223 -19.08 -19.61 4.23
CA ALA A 223 -18.39 -18.35 4.50
C ALA A 223 -17.15 -18.16 3.63
N VAL A 224 -16.99 -16.95 3.09
CA VAL A 224 -15.75 -16.48 2.47
C VAL A 224 -15.38 -15.09 2.97
N THR A 225 -14.15 -14.94 3.44
CA THR A 225 -13.60 -13.65 3.87
C THR A 225 -12.61 -13.16 2.85
N VAL A 226 -12.79 -11.91 2.39
CA VAL A 226 -11.77 -11.18 1.64
C VAL A 226 -10.97 -10.32 2.61
N THR A 227 -9.64 -10.39 2.51
CA THR A 227 -8.74 -9.51 3.25
C THR A 227 -8.02 -8.59 2.25
N ALA A 228 -8.20 -7.29 2.43
CA ALA A 228 -7.43 -6.26 1.74
C ALA A 228 -6.34 -5.73 2.66
N THR A 229 -5.10 -5.67 2.17
CA THR A 229 -3.92 -5.30 2.96
C THR A 229 -3.12 -4.22 2.24
N SER A 230 -2.80 -3.13 2.94
CA SER A 230 -1.87 -2.12 2.43
C SER A 230 -0.46 -2.71 2.29
N GLU A 231 0.17 -2.52 1.13
CA GLU A 231 1.58 -2.92 0.93
C GLU A 231 2.55 -1.92 1.58
N ASN A 232 2.14 -0.66 1.74
CA ASN A 232 2.94 0.33 2.46
C ASN A 232 3.03 0.02 3.97
N VAL A 233 1.95 -0.51 4.57
CA VAL A 233 1.89 -0.90 5.98
C VAL A 233 1.05 -2.17 6.14
N SER A 234 1.73 -3.31 6.31
CA SER A 234 1.08 -4.62 6.32
C SER A 234 0.11 -4.88 7.50
N THR A 235 0.13 -4.02 8.53
CA THR A 235 -0.84 -4.09 9.65
C THR A 235 -2.15 -3.38 9.33
N GLU A 236 -2.16 -2.49 8.33
CA GLU A 236 -3.38 -1.85 7.86
C GLU A 236 -4.13 -2.80 6.92
N THR A 237 -5.19 -3.39 7.46
CA THR A 237 -6.02 -4.36 6.76
C THR A 237 -7.49 -4.05 6.94
N ALA A 238 -8.29 -4.36 5.93
CA ALA A 238 -9.74 -4.41 6.03
C ALA A 238 -10.23 -5.77 5.57
N LYS A 239 -11.33 -6.22 6.18
CA LYS A 239 -11.93 -7.52 5.90
C LYS A 239 -13.42 -7.35 5.68
N ILE A 240 -13.95 -8.16 4.80
CA ILE A 240 -15.39 -8.38 4.67
C ILE A 240 -15.62 -9.88 4.63
N THR A 241 -16.56 -10.36 5.44
CA THR A 241 -16.99 -11.75 5.39
C THR A 241 -18.32 -11.81 4.68
N SER A 242 -18.40 -12.64 3.65
CA SER A 242 -19.61 -12.90 2.89
C SER A 242 -20.10 -14.31 3.20
N THR A 243 -21.36 -14.44 3.58
CA THR A 243 -22.00 -15.74 3.79
C THR A 243 -22.93 -16.03 2.63
N ILE A 244 -22.67 -17.11 1.90
CA ILE A 244 -23.50 -17.60 0.81
C ILE A 244 -24.43 -18.68 1.34
N THR A 245 -25.74 -18.44 1.29
CA THR A 245 -26.74 -19.42 1.74
C THR A 245 -27.35 -20.17 0.56
N ILE A 246 -27.25 -21.50 0.57
CA ILE A 246 -27.96 -22.39 -0.34
C ILE A 246 -29.09 -23.07 0.41
N LYS A 247 -30.34 -22.86 -0.03
CA LYS A 247 -31.50 -23.54 0.53
C LYS A 247 -31.83 -24.78 -0.28
N ASN A 248 -32.16 -25.86 0.42
CA ASN A 248 -32.69 -27.06 -0.21
C ASN A 248 -34.11 -26.80 -0.76
N ILE A 249 -34.50 -27.54 -1.79
CA ILE A 249 -35.87 -27.49 -2.30
C ILE A 249 -36.78 -28.17 -1.28
N PRO A 250 -37.82 -27.50 -0.74
CA PRO A 250 -38.71 -28.13 0.25
C PRO A 250 -39.37 -29.43 -0.23
N GLY A 251 -39.54 -29.60 -1.54
CA GLY A 251 -40.10 -30.79 -2.17
C GLY A 251 -39.10 -31.93 -2.45
N ASP A 252 -37.80 -31.70 -2.35
CA ASP A 252 -36.79 -32.76 -2.49
C ASP A 252 -36.59 -33.41 -1.12
N LEU A 253 -37.21 -34.57 -0.94
CA LEU A 253 -37.21 -35.31 0.33
C LEU A 253 -36.18 -36.43 0.35
N THR A 254 -35.49 -36.63 -0.76
CA THR A 254 -34.42 -37.60 -0.92
C THR A 254 -33.04 -36.95 -0.92
N ASP A 255 -32.98 -35.60 -0.96
CA ASP A 255 -31.77 -34.78 -1.01
C ASP A 255 -30.88 -35.18 -2.22
N ASP A 256 -31.51 -35.59 -3.32
CA ASP A 256 -30.82 -36.00 -4.55
C ASP A 256 -30.65 -34.85 -5.56
N GLY A 257 -31.19 -33.68 -5.23
CA GLY A 257 -31.13 -32.45 -6.01
C GLY A 257 -32.23 -32.32 -7.06
N VAL A 258 -33.18 -33.26 -7.16
CA VAL A 258 -34.25 -33.23 -8.16
C VAL A 258 -35.58 -33.71 -7.57
N VAL A 259 -36.59 -32.83 -7.55
CA VAL A 259 -37.94 -33.23 -7.11
C VAL A 259 -38.57 -34.18 -8.13
N ASN A 260 -38.71 -35.44 -7.77
CA ASN A 260 -39.19 -36.50 -8.65
C ASN A 260 -40.14 -37.49 -7.94
N ILE A 261 -40.38 -38.66 -8.57
CA ILE A 261 -41.32 -39.66 -8.05
C ILE A 261 -40.85 -40.27 -6.72
N LEU A 262 -39.54 -40.30 -6.48
CA LEU A 262 -38.96 -40.83 -5.24
C LEU A 262 -39.34 -39.96 -4.05
N ASP A 263 -39.42 -38.64 -4.21
CA ASP A 263 -39.87 -37.72 -3.16
C ASP A 263 -41.36 -37.88 -2.87
N LEU A 264 -42.19 -38.05 -3.89
CA LEU A 264 -43.61 -38.36 -3.72
C LEU A 264 -43.82 -39.70 -3.01
N VAL A 265 -42.99 -40.71 -3.32
CA VAL A 265 -42.99 -42.01 -2.62
C VAL A 265 -42.57 -41.83 -1.16
N LYS A 266 -41.63 -40.92 -0.87
CA LYS A 266 -41.23 -40.57 0.49
C LYS A 266 -42.41 -39.98 1.29
N VAL A 267 -43.18 -39.06 0.71
CA VAL A 267 -44.43 -38.56 1.33
C VAL A 267 -45.42 -39.70 1.56
N ALA A 268 -45.67 -40.51 0.54
CA ALA A 268 -46.62 -41.62 0.62
C ALA A 268 -46.25 -42.65 1.70
N SER A 269 -44.95 -42.87 1.93
CA SER A 269 -44.45 -43.79 2.96
C SER A 269 -44.76 -43.35 4.39
N GLN A 270 -44.99 -42.06 4.61
CA GLN A 270 -45.33 -41.46 5.90
C GLN A 270 -46.78 -40.96 5.96
N PHE A 271 -47.60 -41.23 4.94
CA PHE A 271 -48.95 -40.68 4.84
C PHE A 271 -49.83 -41.06 6.04
N GLY A 272 -50.51 -40.07 6.61
CA GLY A 272 -51.32 -40.20 7.82
C GLY A 272 -50.52 -40.16 9.13
N SER A 273 -49.20 -39.95 9.08
CA SER A 273 -48.39 -39.73 10.28
C SER A 273 -48.68 -38.36 10.89
N ILE A 274 -48.63 -38.31 12.22
CA ILE A 274 -48.85 -37.09 13.02
C ILE A 274 -47.67 -36.95 13.97
N GLY A 275 -47.08 -35.77 14.04
CA GLY A 275 -45.95 -35.50 14.90
C GLY A 275 -45.20 -34.24 14.50
N GLU A 276 -44.24 -33.85 15.33
CA GLU A 276 -43.34 -32.74 15.03
C GLU A 276 -42.17 -33.26 14.18
N SER A 277 -41.68 -32.41 13.26
CA SER A 277 -40.47 -32.66 12.46
C SER A 277 -40.52 -33.92 11.58
N LEU A 278 -41.70 -34.27 11.05
CA LEU A 278 -41.82 -35.29 10.02
C LEU A 278 -41.23 -34.77 8.72
N THR A 279 -40.23 -35.46 8.15
CA THR A 279 -39.58 -34.99 6.91
C THR A 279 -40.54 -34.92 5.72
N ALA A 280 -41.62 -35.71 5.75
CA ALA A 280 -42.68 -35.68 4.74
C ALA A 280 -43.76 -34.61 4.99
N ASP A 281 -43.76 -33.92 6.13
CA ASP A 281 -44.66 -32.81 6.44
C ASP A 281 -44.05 -31.50 5.92
N VAL A 282 -44.09 -31.33 4.60
CA VAL A 282 -43.52 -30.16 3.93
C VAL A 282 -44.36 -28.90 4.12
N THR A 283 -45.61 -29.04 4.55
CA THR A 283 -46.47 -27.90 4.91
C THR A 283 -46.24 -27.42 6.35
N MET A 284 -45.56 -28.22 7.17
CA MET A 284 -45.29 -27.99 8.58
C MET A 284 -46.56 -27.78 9.41
N ASP A 285 -47.63 -28.51 9.07
CA ASP A 285 -48.91 -28.44 9.78
C ASP A 285 -49.07 -29.52 10.88
N GLY A 286 -48.08 -30.40 11.01
CA GLY A 286 -48.00 -31.49 11.97
C GLY A 286 -48.63 -32.81 11.51
N VAL A 287 -49.16 -32.87 10.29
CA VAL A 287 -49.86 -34.04 9.74
C VAL A 287 -49.49 -34.30 8.29
N VAL A 288 -48.81 -35.42 8.01
CA VAL A 288 -48.49 -35.81 6.63
C VAL A 288 -49.76 -36.25 5.90
N ASN A 289 -50.23 -35.44 4.95
CA ASN A 289 -51.48 -35.68 4.23
C ASN A 289 -51.40 -35.29 2.73
N ILE A 290 -52.56 -35.16 2.08
CA ILE A 290 -52.63 -34.86 0.65
C ILE A 290 -52.07 -33.46 0.32
N LEU A 291 -52.08 -32.52 1.27
CA LEU A 291 -51.53 -31.19 1.09
C LEU A 291 -50.01 -31.22 0.95
N ASP A 292 -49.31 -32.06 1.70
CA ASP A 292 -47.87 -32.28 1.55
C ASP A 292 -47.54 -32.87 0.18
N LEU A 293 -48.31 -33.88 -0.24
CA LEU A 293 -48.13 -34.50 -1.54
C LEU A 293 -48.39 -33.52 -2.69
N VAL A 294 -49.41 -32.64 -2.56
CA VAL A 294 -49.67 -31.56 -3.52
C VAL A 294 -48.55 -30.52 -3.52
N LYS A 295 -47.97 -30.20 -2.36
CA LYS A 295 -46.85 -29.26 -2.25
C LYS A 295 -45.60 -29.82 -2.95
N VAL A 296 -45.22 -31.07 -2.71
CA VAL A 296 -44.12 -31.74 -3.43
C VAL A 296 -44.43 -31.80 -4.93
N ALA A 297 -45.64 -32.24 -5.31
CA ALA A 297 -46.04 -32.34 -6.71
C ALA A 297 -46.04 -30.99 -7.44
N SER A 298 -46.28 -29.87 -6.73
CA SER A 298 -46.23 -28.53 -7.33
C SER A 298 -44.83 -28.12 -7.78
N GLN A 299 -43.79 -28.78 -7.24
CA GLN A 299 -42.38 -28.57 -7.56
C GLN A 299 -41.80 -29.71 -8.41
N PHE A 300 -42.64 -30.62 -8.92
CA PHE A 300 -42.17 -31.80 -9.64
C PHE A 300 -41.36 -31.43 -10.88
N GLY A 301 -40.14 -31.96 -10.98
CA GLY A 301 -39.16 -31.67 -12.02
C GLY A 301 -38.27 -30.47 -11.74
N GLU A 302 -38.45 -29.73 -10.64
CA GLU A 302 -37.51 -28.70 -10.20
C GLU A 302 -36.16 -29.33 -9.84
N THR A 303 -35.08 -28.66 -10.24
CA THR A 303 -33.71 -29.03 -9.89
C THR A 303 -33.13 -28.06 -8.87
N GLN A 304 -32.21 -28.53 -8.03
CA GLN A 304 -31.55 -27.70 -7.01
C GLN A 304 -30.85 -26.49 -7.61
N MET A 305 -30.34 -26.60 -8.84
CA MET A 305 -29.79 -25.48 -9.59
C MET A 305 -30.87 -24.43 -9.86
N ASP A 306 -32.00 -24.80 -10.47
CA ASP A 306 -33.08 -23.85 -10.81
C ASP A 306 -33.61 -23.14 -9.57
N TYR A 307 -33.75 -23.87 -8.46
CA TYR A 307 -34.17 -23.32 -7.18
C TYR A 307 -33.12 -22.38 -6.58
N ALA A 308 -31.83 -22.75 -6.65
CA ALA A 308 -30.75 -21.92 -6.13
C ALA A 308 -30.55 -20.63 -6.95
N VAL A 309 -30.75 -20.66 -8.28
CA VAL A 309 -30.69 -19.43 -9.09
C VAL A 309 -31.69 -18.38 -8.61
N ALA A 310 -32.85 -18.80 -8.10
CA ALA A 310 -33.87 -17.90 -7.56
C ALA A 310 -33.65 -17.50 -6.08
N ASN A 311 -32.81 -18.23 -5.33
CA ASN A 311 -32.78 -18.15 -3.86
C ASN A 311 -31.39 -18.06 -3.22
N ILE A 312 -30.31 -18.06 -4.01
CA ILE A 312 -28.97 -17.75 -3.50
C ILE A 312 -29.00 -16.33 -2.94
N SER A 313 -28.62 -16.22 -1.67
CA SER A 313 -28.43 -14.93 -1.01
C SER A 313 -27.01 -14.83 -0.48
N ILE A 314 -26.44 -13.62 -0.58
CA ILE A 314 -25.18 -13.28 0.07
C ILE A 314 -25.46 -12.18 1.09
N SER A 315 -25.08 -12.43 2.33
CA SER A 315 -25.02 -11.42 3.39
C SER A 315 -23.57 -11.07 3.68
N HIS A 316 -23.34 -9.87 4.21
CA HIS A 316 -22.01 -9.36 4.51
C HIS A 316 -21.94 -8.93 5.97
N GLU A 317 -20.85 -9.29 6.65
CA GLU A 317 -20.51 -8.88 8.01
C GLU A 317 -19.23 -8.04 8.04
#